data_AF-A0A7R8APS9-F1
#
_entry.id   AF-A0A7R8APS9-F1
#
_cell.length_a   1.000
_cell.length_b   1.000
_cell.length_c   1.000
_cell.angle_alpha   90.00
_cell.angle_beta   90.00
_cell.angle_gamma   90.00
#
_symmetry.space_group_name_H-M   'P 1'
#
loop_
_entity.id
_entity.type
_entity.pdbx_description
1 polymer ?
#
loop_
_entity_poly.entity_id
_entity_poly.type
_entity_poly.pdbx_seq_one_letter_code
_entity_poly.pdbx_strand_id
1 'polypeptide(L)'
;MAANGTIVNGGAENTINDPGRGFLGNLTPSVIPHYAYRGREQFLCDYNAFSEQFNNPPNCADQWFIVTGVNKRIFDSNFRDPETGPFSNWCSYDTALELLLVRMPRSTTHSIASRTFHQVLLEALEPLRMGRALTCIGGGSHFGDMGGKGPDDAWRPIQLPPGRSRAWPAVVLEVALSEIQAKLCSDVRYWLRASGGDVKSVITLSSAAMHAR
;
A
#
# COMPACT_ATOMS: atom_id res chain seq x y z
N MET A 1 -39.68 13.97 3.74
CA MET A 1 -39.01 13.73 2.43
C MET A 1 -37.55 13.47 2.72
N ALA A 2 -37.13 12.21 2.70
CA ALA A 2 -35.73 11.83 2.85
C ALA A 2 -35.09 11.77 1.46
N ALA A 3 -34.08 12.62 1.22
CA ALA A 3 -33.26 12.53 0.03
C ALA A 3 -32.22 11.43 0.24
N ASN A 4 -32.46 10.27 -0.38
CA ASN A 4 -31.45 9.23 -0.55
C ASN A 4 -30.38 9.77 -1.52
N GLY A 5 -29.30 10.32 -0.97
CA GLY A 5 -28.10 10.67 -1.73
C GLY A 5 -27.27 9.43 -2.02
N THR A 6 -27.62 8.69 -3.07
CA THR A 6 -26.72 7.68 -3.65
C THR A 6 -25.62 8.44 -4.40
N ILE A 7 -24.46 8.64 -3.77
CA ILE A 7 -23.26 9.07 -4.50
C ILE A 7 -22.75 7.86 -5.26
N VAL A 8 -22.95 7.89 -6.58
CA VAL A 8 -22.55 6.81 -7.49
C VAL A 8 -21.04 6.88 -7.68
N ASN A 9 -20.29 6.05 -6.94
CA ASN A 9 -18.84 5.93 -7.02
C ASN A 9 -18.40 4.88 -8.07
N GLY A 10 -19.12 4.82 -9.20
CA GLY A 10 -19.04 3.69 -10.14
C GLY A 10 -17.68 3.51 -10.82
N GLY A 11 -16.86 4.57 -10.93
CA GLY A 11 -15.52 4.48 -11.50
C GLY A 11 -14.51 3.77 -10.59
N ALA A 12 -14.54 4.07 -9.29
CA ALA A 12 -13.65 3.44 -8.31
C ALA A 12 -14.03 1.97 -8.09
N GLU A 13 -15.33 1.68 -7.98
CA GLU A 13 -15.83 0.30 -7.85
C GLU A 13 -15.46 -0.57 -9.05
N ASN A 14 -15.61 -0.08 -10.28
CA ASN A 14 -15.23 -0.83 -11.48
C ASN A 14 -13.72 -1.12 -11.52
N THR A 15 -12.89 -0.16 -11.09
CA THR A 15 -11.43 -0.34 -11.05
C THR A 15 -11.01 -1.33 -9.97
N ILE A 16 -11.69 -1.32 -8.81
CA ILE A 16 -11.47 -2.28 -7.71
C ILE A 16 -11.97 -3.68 -8.11
N ASN A 17 -13.05 -3.78 -8.86
CA ASN A 17 -13.63 -5.06 -9.26
C ASN A 17 -13.00 -5.65 -10.52
N ASP A 18 -12.21 -4.89 -11.28
CA ASP A 18 -11.46 -5.40 -12.43
C ASP A 18 -10.47 -6.50 -12.01
N PRO A 19 -10.61 -7.74 -12.52
CA PRO A 19 -9.67 -8.82 -12.22
C PRO A 19 -8.23 -8.48 -12.66
N GLY A 20 -8.04 -7.69 -13.73
CA GLY A 20 -6.73 -7.31 -14.26
C GLY A 20 -5.82 -8.49 -14.62
N ARG A 21 -4.62 -8.20 -15.15
CA ARG A 21 -3.52 -9.20 -15.26
C ARG A 21 -2.68 -9.31 -13.98
N GLY A 22 -2.95 -8.45 -13.01
CA GLY A 22 -2.25 -8.25 -11.74
C GLY A 22 -2.82 -7.00 -11.06
N PHE A 23 -2.55 -6.81 -9.76
CA PHE A 23 -3.09 -5.68 -9.02
C PHE A 23 -2.38 -4.36 -9.35
N LEU A 24 -1.11 -4.41 -9.76
CA LEU A 24 -0.34 -3.23 -10.22
C LEU A 24 -0.56 -2.87 -11.69
N GLY A 25 -1.31 -3.67 -12.46
CA GLY A 25 -1.46 -3.48 -13.91
C GLY A 25 -2.09 -2.15 -14.33
N ASN A 26 -2.90 -1.54 -13.46
CA ASN A 26 -3.52 -0.24 -13.74
C ASN A 26 -2.55 0.94 -13.54
N LEU A 27 -1.33 0.66 -13.09
CA LEU A 27 -0.21 1.59 -13.09
C LEU A 27 0.59 1.54 -14.41
N THR A 28 0.11 0.81 -15.42
CA THR A 28 0.75 0.76 -16.75
C THR A 28 -0.32 0.99 -17.83
N PRO A 29 -0.29 2.12 -18.57
CA PRO A 29 0.72 3.18 -18.60
C PRO A 29 0.49 4.23 -17.50
N SER A 30 1.44 4.41 -16.58
CA SER A 30 1.46 5.52 -15.62
C SER A 30 2.62 6.46 -15.87
N VAL A 31 2.56 7.63 -15.24
CA VAL A 31 3.65 8.61 -15.15
C VAL A 31 4.80 8.15 -14.25
N ILE A 32 4.66 7.00 -13.58
CA ILE A 32 5.68 6.46 -12.68
C ILE A 32 6.84 5.94 -13.53
N PRO A 33 8.11 6.32 -13.24
CA PRO A 33 9.26 5.80 -13.97
C PRO A 33 9.40 4.28 -13.85
N HIS A 34 9.86 3.64 -14.93
CA HIS A 34 10.02 2.19 -15.01
C HIS A 34 11.48 1.81 -15.27
N TYR A 35 11.99 0.84 -14.52
CA TYR A 35 13.35 0.31 -14.65
C TYR A 35 13.32 -1.21 -14.75
N ALA A 36 13.95 -1.79 -15.77
CA ALA A 36 14.06 -3.25 -15.84
C ALA A 36 15.09 -3.77 -14.82
N TYR A 37 14.76 -4.82 -14.08
CA TYR A 37 15.72 -5.46 -13.18
C TYR A 37 16.84 -6.13 -13.97
N ARG A 38 18.09 -5.68 -13.76
CA ARG A 38 19.30 -6.21 -14.42
C ARG A 38 20.32 -6.79 -13.44
N GLY A 39 19.93 -6.97 -12.18
CA GLY A 39 20.79 -7.44 -11.10
C GLY A 39 20.87 -6.46 -9.92
N ARG A 40 21.46 -6.91 -8.82
CA ARG A 40 21.53 -6.16 -7.55
C ARG A 40 22.29 -4.84 -7.68
N GLU A 41 23.44 -4.86 -8.36
CA GLU A 41 24.27 -3.65 -8.55
C GLU A 41 23.53 -2.59 -9.36
N GLN A 42 22.93 -2.98 -10.48
CA GLN A 42 22.18 -2.06 -11.31
C GLN A 42 20.94 -1.50 -10.57
N PHE A 43 20.25 -2.33 -9.79
CA PHE A 43 19.14 -1.85 -8.95
C PHE A 43 19.61 -0.77 -7.97
N LEU A 44 20.78 -0.94 -7.34
CA LEU A 44 21.35 0.07 -6.45
C LEU A 44 21.70 1.36 -7.20
N CYS A 45 22.27 1.27 -8.40
CA CYS A 45 22.52 2.44 -9.25
C CYS A 45 21.23 3.18 -9.59
N ASP A 46 20.21 2.45 -10.05
CA ASP A 46 18.91 3.02 -10.44
C ASP A 46 18.23 3.67 -9.21
N TYR A 47 18.27 3.02 -8.04
CA TYR A 47 17.75 3.56 -6.78
C TYR A 47 18.47 4.83 -6.34
N ASN A 48 19.81 4.84 -6.34
CA ASN A 48 20.59 5.99 -5.89
C ASN A 48 20.42 7.19 -6.83
N ALA A 49 20.45 6.95 -8.15
CA ALA A 49 20.23 8.00 -9.14
C ALA A 49 18.83 8.63 -8.98
N PHE A 50 17.81 7.80 -8.76
CA PHE A 50 16.46 8.27 -8.46
C PHE A 50 16.44 9.08 -7.16
N SER A 51 17.02 8.55 -6.08
CA SER A 51 17.06 9.23 -4.78
C SER A 51 17.78 10.58 -4.84
N GLU A 52 18.86 10.70 -5.60
CA GLU A 52 19.62 11.96 -5.77
C GLU A 52 18.84 13.01 -6.55
N GLN A 53 18.14 12.60 -7.62
CA GLN A 53 17.32 13.49 -8.44
C GLN A 53 16.23 14.18 -7.62
N PHE A 54 15.75 13.53 -6.56
CA PHE A 54 14.52 13.92 -5.89
C PHE A 54 14.67 14.34 -4.42
N ASN A 55 15.83 14.07 -3.79
CA ASN A 55 16.13 14.58 -2.46
C ASN A 55 16.65 16.03 -2.46
N ASN A 56 16.90 16.63 -3.63
CA ASN A 56 17.43 17.99 -3.76
C ASN A 56 16.56 18.88 -4.67
N PRO A 57 15.75 19.81 -4.12
CA PRO A 57 15.47 20.04 -2.69
C PRO A 57 14.59 18.93 -2.07
N PRO A 58 14.46 18.86 -0.73
CA PRO A 58 13.66 17.84 -0.05
C PRO A 58 12.21 17.89 -0.53
N ASN A 59 11.75 16.84 -1.19
CA ASN A 59 10.37 16.74 -1.64
C ASN A 59 9.47 16.26 -0.47
N CYS A 60 8.36 16.96 -0.23
CA CYS A 60 7.37 16.58 0.80
C CYS A 60 6.40 15.46 0.34
N ALA A 61 6.49 15.06 -0.93
CA ALA A 61 5.67 14.02 -1.53
C ALA A 61 6.40 12.67 -1.51
N ASP A 62 5.65 11.60 -1.27
CA ASP A 62 6.16 10.26 -1.53
C ASP A 62 6.40 10.10 -3.03
N GLN A 63 7.42 9.32 -3.36
CA GLN A 63 7.82 9.07 -4.73
C GLN A 63 8.07 7.60 -4.97
N TRP A 64 7.85 7.19 -6.20
CA TRP A 64 7.89 5.79 -6.58
C TRP A 64 8.53 5.60 -7.93
N PHE A 65 9.08 4.41 -8.12
CA PHE A 65 9.35 3.85 -9.43
C PHE A 65 8.96 2.39 -9.46
N ILE A 66 8.70 1.87 -10.66
CA ILE A 66 8.38 0.47 -10.89
C ILE A 66 9.62 -0.25 -11.40
N VAL A 67 9.93 -1.38 -10.81
CA VAL A 67 10.92 -2.31 -11.34
C VAL A 67 10.21 -3.45 -12.05
N THR A 68 10.56 -3.69 -13.33
CA THR A 68 9.97 -4.75 -14.16
C THR A 68 10.86 -5.98 -14.23
N GLY A 69 10.27 -7.16 -14.51
CA GLY A 69 11.00 -8.42 -14.63
C GLY A 69 11.47 -9.01 -13.30
N VAL A 70 10.87 -8.58 -12.18
CA VAL A 70 11.14 -9.11 -10.85
C VAL A 70 10.28 -10.37 -10.65
N ASN A 71 10.72 -11.49 -11.22
CA ASN A 71 10.03 -12.76 -10.99
C ASN A 71 10.13 -13.22 -9.52
N LYS A 72 9.30 -14.21 -9.15
CA LYS A 72 9.20 -14.69 -7.77
C LYS A 72 10.55 -15.10 -7.17
N ARG A 73 11.40 -15.75 -7.96
CA ARG A 73 12.74 -16.17 -7.51
C ARG A 73 13.60 -14.97 -7.15
N ILE A 74 13.61 -13.93 -7.99
CA ILE A 74 14.35 -12.68 -7.73
C ILE A 74 13.80 -11.96 -6.51
N PHE A 75 12.46 -11.90 -6.38
CA PHE A 75 11.79 -11.30 -5.23
C PHE A 75 12.17 -11.98 -3.92
N ASP A 76 12.01 -13.30 -3.84
CA ASP A 76 12.31 -14.09 -2.65
C ASP A 76 13.79 -13.98 -2.26
N SER A 77 14.71 -13.94 -3.23
CA SER A 77 16.14 -13.89 -2.93
C SER A 77 16.66 -12.51 -2.54
N ASN A 78 16.01 -11.43 -2.97
CA ASN A 78 16.58 -10.08 -2.82
C ASN A 78 15.71 -9.09 -2.03
N PHE A 79 14.39 -9.26 -2.03
CA PHE A 79 13.44 -8.23 -1.61
C PHE A 79 12.47 -8.68 -0.51
N ARG A 80 12.26 -9.99 -0.30
CA ARG A 80 11.26 -10.48 0.65
C ARG A 80 11.58 -10.13 2.10
N ASP A 81 12.79 -10.45 2.55
CA ASP A 81 13.25 -10.26 3.94
C ASP A 81 14.59 -9.49 4.01
N PRO A 82 14.68 -8.28 3.44
CA PRO A 82 15.89 -7.45 3.50
C PRO A 82 16.03 -6.86 4.89
N GLU A 83 17.24 -6.89 5.45
CA GLU A 83 17.47 -6.33 6.79
C GLU A 83 17.24 -4.82 6.83
N THR A 84 17.86 -4.06 5.91
CA THR A 84 17.71 -2.61 5.74
C THR A 84 18.15 -2.18 4.33
N GLY A 85 17.88 -0.91 3.97
CA GLY A 85 18.44 -0.25 2.79
C GLY A 85 17.54 -0.27 1.55
N PRO A 86 18.10 -0.01 0.35
CA PRO A 86 17.31 0.13 -0.88
C PRO A 86 16.41 -1.08 -1.18
N PHE A 87 16.86 -2.29 -0.86
CA PHE A 87 16.10 -3.51 -1.07
C PHE A 87 14.90 -3.65 -0.14
N SER A 88 14.85 -2.94 1.00
CA SER A 88 13.69 -2.90 1.91
C SER A 88 12.67 -1.81 1.57
N ASN A 89 12.98 -0.94 0.62
CA ASN A 89 12.16 0.24 0.31
C ASN A 89 11.08 -0.02 -0.75
N TRP A 90 10.60 -1.26 -0.87
CA TRP A 90 9.44 -1.57 -1.69
C TRP A 90 8.16 -1.50 -0.87
N CYS A 91 7.03 -1.23 -1.52
CA CYS A 91 5.72 -1.22 -0.86
C CYS A 91 4.72 -2.17 -1.50
N SER A 92 4.93 -2.60 -2.74
CA SER A 92 4.07 -3.59 -3.42
C SER A 92 4.85 -4.45 -4.40
N TYR A 93 4.50 -5.72 -4.46
CA TYR A 93 5.05 -6.71 -5.37
C TYR A 93 3.92 -7.49 -6.03
N ASP A 94 3.86 -7.48 -7.36
CA ASP A 94 2.90 -8.19 -8.17
C ASP A 94 3.58 -9.39 -8.84
N THR A 95 3.18 -10.59 -8.43
CA THR A 95 3.77 -11.83 -8.95
C THR A 95 3.34 -12.13 -10.39
N ALA A 96 2.13 -11.75 -10.78
CA ALA A 96 1.59 -12.07 -12.10
C ALA A 96 2.20 -11.21 -13.21
N LEU A 97 2.53 -9.96 -12.87
CA LEU A 97 3.15 -9.00 -13.79
C LEU A 97 4.66 -8.85 -13.61
N GLU A 98 5.23 -9.50 -12.60
CA GLU A 98 6.65 -9.37 -12.22
C GLU A 98 7.07 -7.90 -11.98
N LEU A 99 6.19 -7.16 -11.30
CA LEU A 99 6.37 -5.74 -10.99
C LEU A 99 6.66 -5.54 -9.51
N LEU A 100 7.68 -4.74 -9.20
CA LEU A 100 7.98 -4.28 -7.85
C LEU A 100 7.82 -2.76 -7.79
N LEU A 101 6.89 -2.27 -6.98
CA LEU A 101 6.74 -0.85 -6.70
C LEU A 101 7.68 -0.47 -5.56
N VAL A 102 8.69 0.33 -5.90
CA VAL A 102 9.65 0.88 -4.95
C VAL A 102 9.18 2.26 -4.52
N ARG A 103 9.21 2.52 -3.21
CA ARG A 103 8.85 3.80 -2.61
C ARG A 103 10.11 4.43 -2.00
N MET A 104 10.38 5.69 -2.31
CA MET A 104 11.42 6.46 -1.63
C MET A 104 11.10 6.60 -0.14
N PRO A 105 12.08 6.85 0.74
CA PRO A 105 11.84 6.91 2.18
C PRO A 105 10.59 7.75 2.51
N ARG A 106 9.68 7.17 3.31
CA ARG A 106 8.38 7.76 3.65
C ARG A 106 8.57 9.22 4.06
N SER A 107 7.78 10.12 3.46
CA SER A 107 7.84 11.52 3.84
C SER A 107 7.42 11.70 5.31
N THR A 108 7.95 12.77 5.94
CA THR A 108 7.53 13.13 7.30
C THR A 108 6.03 13.38 7.37
N THR A 109 5.45 13.98 6.32
CA THR A 109 4.00 14.22 6.21
C THR A 109 3.21 12.92 6.21
N HIS A 110 3.68 11.90 5.48
CA HIS A 110 3.03 10.60 5.40
C HIS A 110 3.01 9.93 6.79
N SER A 111 4.16 9.97 7.45
CA SER A 111 4.33 9.44 8.81
C SER A 111 3.45 10.17 9.83
N ILE A 112 3.33 11.50 9.74
CA ILE A 112 2.45 12.31 10.59
C ILE A 112 0.98 11.95 10.32
N ALA A 113 0.55 11.90 9.07
CA ALA A 113 -0.83 11.57 8.72
C ALA A 113 -1.24 10.19 9.25
N SER A 114 -0.38 9.18 9.08
CA SER A 114 -0.60 7.84 9.63
C SER A 114 -0.71 7.85 11.16
N ARG A 115 0.20 8.55 11.84
CA ARG A 115 0.20 8.64 13.31
C ARG A 115 -1.01 9.39 13.85
N THR A 116 -1.41 10.49 13.22
CA THR A 116 -2.60 11.25 13.60
C THR A 116 -3.85 10.39 13.40
N PHE A 117 -3.95 9.66 12.27
CA PHE A 117 -5.08 8.75 12.05
C PHE A 117 -5.16 7.66 13.12
N HIS A 118 -4.02 7.08 13.50
CA HIS A 118 -3.97 6.10 14.58
C HIS A 118 -4.56 6.65 15.88
N GLN A 119 -4.23 7.89 16.26
CA GLN A 119 -4.78 8.53 17.45
C GLN A 119 -6.29 8.73 17.35
N VAL A 120 -6.77 9.27 16.22
CA VAL A 120 -8.21 9.45 15.96
C VAL A 120 -8.98 8.13 16.01
N LEU A 121 -8.40 7.05 15.48
CA LEU A 121 -9.02 5.73 15.55
C LEU A 121 -9.18 5.26 17.00
N LEU A 122 -8.15 5.42 17.83
CA LEU A 122 -8.22 5.02 19.24
C LEU A 122 -9.25 5.86 20.02
N GLU A 123 -9.31 7.17 19.77
CA GLU A 123 -10.32 8.07 20.34
C GLU A 123 -11.73 7.65 19.95
N ALA A 124 -11.96 7.29 18.67
CA ALA A 124 -13.26 6.82 18.19
C ALA A 124 -13.68 5.48 18.81
N LEU A 125 -12.72 4.63 19.21
CA LEU A 125 -13.00 3.33 19.86
C LEU A 125 -13.22 3.43 21.37
N GLU A 126 -12.86 4.55 21.99
CA GLU A 126 -12.94 4.75 23.44
C GLU A 126 -14.39 4.73 23.97
N PRO A 127 -15.35 5.48 23.39
CA PRO A 127 -16.76 5.42 23.80
C PRO A 127 -17.40 4.03 23.63
N LEU A 128 -16.88 3.22 22.70
CA LEU A 128 -17.33 1.84 22.46
C LEU A 128 -16.72 0.84 23.44
N ARG A 129 -15.85 1.27 24.36
CA ARG A 129 -15.04 0.41 25.24
C ARG A 129 -14.17 -0.58 24.46
N MET A 130 -13.82 -0.22 23.22
CA MET A 130 -13.02 -1.01 22.29
C MET A 130 -11.58 -0.50 22.15
N GLY A 131 -11.17 0.52 22.93
CA GLY A 131 -9.81 1.08 22.88
C GLY A 131 -8.68 0.07 23.14
N ARG A 132 -9.00 -1.12 23.68
CA ARG A 132 -8.06 -2.25 23.87
C ARG A 132 -8.45 -3.50 23.07
N ALA A 133 -9.39 -3.40 22.14
CA ALA A 133 -9.80 -4.55 21.32
C ALA A 133 -8.87 -4.79 20.13
N LEU A 134 -8.17 -3.74 19.68
CA LEU A 134 -7.23 -3.77 18.56
C LEU A 134 -5.80 -3.60 19.04
N THR A 135 -4.87 -4.23 18.33
CA THR A 135 -3.44 -3.96 18.42
C THR A 135 -2.94 -3.47 17.06
N CYS A 136 -2.18 -2.37 17.07
CA CYS A 136 -1.45 -1.90 15.90
C CYS A 136 -0.29 -2.85 15.63
N ILE A 137 -0.18 -3.29 14.37
CA ILE A 137 0.89 -4.17 13.89
C ILE A 137 1.84 -3.45 12.92
N GLY A 138 1.57 -2.16 12.65
CA GLY A 138 2.43 -1.30 11.85
C GLY A 138 2.46 -1.66 10.37
N GLY A 139 3.52 -1.21 9.69
CA GLY A 139 3.69 -1.32 8.24
C GLY A 139 4.39 -2.60 7.75
N GLY A 140 4.27 -3.72 8.46
CA GLY A 140 4.90 -4.98 8.06
C GLY A 140 4.33 -5.55 6.76
N SER A 141 5.15 -6.14 5.91
CA SER A 141 4.69 -6.75 4.66
C SER A 141 3.85 -8.01 4.87
N HIS A 142 2.77 -8.12 4.11
CA HIS A 142 1.87 -9.26 4.07
C HIS A 142 1.89 -9.88 2.68
N PHE A 143 1.87 -11.21 2.61
CA PHE A 143 2.08 -11.96 1.37
C PHE A 143 0.90 -12.90 1.08
N GLY A 144 0.50 -12.97 -0.19
CA GLY A 144 -0.47 -13.92 -0.71
C GLY A 144 -0.09 -14.36 -2.13
N ASP A 145 -0.95 -15.14 -2.79
CA ASP A 145 -0.65 -15.68 -4.12
C ASP A 145 -0.45 -14.59 -5.18
N MET A 146 -1.08 -13.42 -5.00
CA MET A 146 -0.92 -12.27 -5.90
C MET A 146 0.41 -11.52 -5.72
N GLY A 147 1.14 -11.79 -4.62
CA GLY A 147 2.43 -11.17 -4.31
C GLY A 147 2.54 -10.66 -2.88
N GLY A 148 3.08 -9.46 -2.70
CA GLY A 148 3.37 -8.88 -1.39
C GLY A 148 3.00 -7.40 -1.30
N LYS A 149 2.56 -6.94 -0.13
CA LYS A 149 2.33 -5.51 0.12
C LYS A 149 2.56 -5.16 1.59
N GLY A 150 3.19 -4.01 1.82
CA GLY A 150 3.26 -3.38 3.14
C GLY A 150 2.19 -2.29 3.28
N PRO A 151 1.40 -2.27 4.36
CA PRO A 151 0.46 -1.20 4.63
C PRO A 151 1.19 0.03 5.17
N ASP A 152 0.50 1.17 5.21
CA ASP A 152 1.02 2.35 5.90
C ASP A 152 0.88 2.22 7.41
N ASP A 153 -0.29 1.76 7.86
CA ASP A 153 -0.50 1.23 9.19
C ASP A 153 -1.57 0.13 9.14
N ALA A 154 -1.60 -0.73 10.15
CA ALA A 154 -2.54 -1.83 10.20
C ALA A 154 -2.86 -2.24 11.63
N TRP A 155 -4.08 -2.75 11.82
CA TRP A 155 -4.57 -3.21 13.11
C TRP A 155 -5.21 -4.59 12.98
N ARG A 156 -5.12 -5.36 14.07
CA ARG A 156 -5.83 -6.63 14.23
C ARG A 156 -6.47 -6.73 15.60
N PRO A 157 -7.54 -7.54 15.77
CA PRO A 157 -8.04 -7.89 17.07
C PRO A 157 -6.97 -8.54 17.94
N ILE A 158 -6.96 -8.22 19.24
CA ILE A 158 -6.09 -8.91 20.21
C ILE A 158 -6.49 -10.39 20.30
N GLN A 159 -7.80 -10.66 20.33
CA GLN A 159 -8.37 -12.00 20.29
C GLN A 159 -8.90 -12.28 18.90
N LEU A 160 -8.30 -13.27 18.23
CA LEU A 160 -8.74 -13.69 16.91
C LEU A 160 -9.81 -14.79 17.05
N PRO A 161 -10.83 -14.82 16.16
CA PRO A 161 -11.75 -15.94 16.09
C PRO A 161 -11.03 -17.27 15.88
N PRO A 162 -11.58 -18.39 16.35
CA PRO A 162 -11.03 -19.72 16.07
C PRO A 162 -10.81 -19.93 14.57
N GLY A 163 -9.63 -20.44 14.20
CA GLY A 163 -9.25 -20.68 12.80
C GLY A 163 -8.78 -19.44 12.03
N ARG A 164 -8.88 -18.22 12.58
CA ARG A 164 -8.38 -17.01 11.92
C ARG A 164 -6.86 -16.91 12.03
N SER A 165 -6.19 -16.79 10.87
CA SER A 165 -4.73 -16.63 10.78
C SER A 165 -4.24 -15.31 11.40
N ARG A 166 -2.97 -15.26 11.82
CA ARG A 166 -2.29 -14.01 12.22
C ARG A 166 -1.59 -13.31 11.05
N ALA A 167 -1.57 -13.94 9.87
CA ALA A 167 -0.82 -13.49 8.71
C ALA A 167 -1.39 -12.23 8.04
N TRP A 168 -2.64 -11.84 8.35
CA TRP A 168 -3.32 -10.70 7.75
C TRP A 168 -3.91 -9.79 8.83
N PRO A 169 -3.87 -8.46 8.66
CA PRO A 169 -4.60 -7.53 9.52
C PRO A 169 -6.11 -7.67 9.35
N ALA A 170 -6.87 -7.01 10.23
CA ALA A 170 -8.31 -6.85 10.04
C ALA A 170 -8.66 -5.46 9.48
N VAL A 171 -7.88 -4.44 9.84
CA VAL A 171 -8.02 -3.07 9.35
C VAL A 171 -6.69 -2.62 8.78
N VAL A 172 -6.71 -2.02 7.59
CA VAL A 172 -5.54 -1.46 6.93
C VAL A 172 -5.76 0.03 6.66
N LEU A 173 -4.71 0.84 6.85
CA LEU A 173 -4.64 2.22 6.40
C LEU A 173 -3.68 2.32 5.21
N GLU A 174 -4.11 3.03 4.18
CA GLU A 174 -3.28 3.52 3.08
C GLU A 174 -3.40 5.04 3.01
N VAL A 175 -2.27 5.74 3.00
CA VAL A 175 -2.21 7.20 2.96
C VAL A 175 -1.67 7.65 1.60
N ALA A 176 -2.52 8.35 0.86
CA ALA A 176 -2.19 9.00 -0.40
C ALA A 176 -1.97 10.50 -0.18
N LEU A 177 -0.72 10.95 -0.26
CA LEU A 177 -0.41 12.38 -0.30
C LEU A 177 -0.34 12.91 -1.74
N SER A 178 0.49 12.26 -2.55
CA SER A 178 0.75 12.53 -3.96
C SER A 178 0.37 11.35 -4.85
N GLU A 179 -0.22 10.31 -4.27
CA GLU A 179 -0.53 9.08 -4.97
C GLU A 179 -1.72 9.27 -5.92
N ILE A 180 -1.60 8.67 -7.10
CA ILE A 180 -2.71 8.64 -8.07
C ILE A 180 -3.83 7.71 -7.57
N GLN A 181 -5.08 8.07 -7.84
CA GLN A 181 -6.28 7.27 -7.50
C GLN A 181 -6.13 5.79 -7.90
N ALA A 182 -5.50 5.52 -9.04
CA ALA A 182 -5.26 4.17 -9.54
C ALA A 182 -4.40 3.31 -8.59
N LYS A 183 -3.44 3.93 -7.89
CA LYS A 183 -2.57 3.25 -6.90
C LYS A 183 -3.35 2.90 -5.64
N LEU A 184 -4.16 3.82 -5.10
CA LEU A 184 -5.07 3.50 -4.00
C LEU A 184 -6.05 2.36 -4.36
N CYS A 185 -6.63 2.39 -5.56
CA CYS A 185 -7.53 1.32 -6.01
C CYS A 185 -6.78 -0.03 -6.11
N SER A 186 -5.56 -0.01 -6.63
CA SER A 186 -4.66 -1.19 -6.66
C SER A 186 -4.40 -1.75 -5.25
N ASP A 187 -4.11 -0.87 -4.28
CA ASP A 187 -3.86 -1.25 -2.90
C ASP A 187 -5.09 -1.88 -2.24
N VAL A 188 -6.26 -1.25 -2.40
CA VAL A 188 -7.54 -1.80 -1.92
C VAL A 188 -7.79 -3.19 -2.51
N ARG A 189 -7.55 -3.37 -3.82
CA ARG A 189 -7.68 -4.69 -4.48
C ARG A 189 -6.79 -5.74 -3.85
N TYR A 190 -5.52 -5.41 -3.60
CA TYR A 190 -4.59 -6.34 -2.97
C TYR A 190 -5.15 -6.82 -1.63
N TRP A 191 -5.50 -5.91 -0.73
CA TRP A 191 -5.95 -6.25 0.61
C TRP A 191 -7.24 -7.07 0.64
N LEU A 192 -8.22 -6.71 -0.19
CA LEU A 192 -9.51 -7.40 -0.21
C LEU A 192 -9.42 -8.80 -0.84
N ARG A 193 -8.58 -8.98 -1.87
CA ARG A 193 -8.48 -10.25 -2.59
C ARG A 193 -7.43 -11.19 -2.00
N ALA A 194 -6.23 -10.71 -1.68
CA ALA A 194 -5.12 -11.56 -1.23
C ALA A 194 -5.37 -12.14 0.16
N SER A 195 -6.14 -11.43 0.98
CA SER A 195 -6.44 -11.87 2.35
C SER A 195 -7.50 -12.98 2.41
N GLY A 196 -8.22 -13.29 1.34
CA GLY A 196 -9.30 -14.28 1.40
C GLY A 196 -10.43 -13.88 2.36
N GLY A 197 -10.66 -12.58 2.53
CA GLY A 197 -11.67 -12.02 3.43
C GLY A 197 -11.18 -11.78 4.86
N ASP A 198 -9.90 -12.01 5.15
CA ASP A 198 -9.31 -11.79 6.46
C ASP A 198 -9.16 -10.30 6.82
N VAL A 199 -8.90 -9.46 5.82
CA VAL A 199 -9.03 -8.00 5.95
C VAL A 199 -10.50 -7.63 5.85
N LYS A 200 -11.00 -6.89 6.85
CA LYS A 200 -12.41 -6.50 6.97
C LYS A 200 -12.66 -5.06 6.53
N SER A 201 -11.68 -4.19 6.70
CA SER A 201 -11.76 -2.79 6.32
C SER A 201 -10.44 -2.31 5.74
N VAL A 202 -10.51 -1.58 4.63
CA VAL A 202 -9.39 -0.80 4.08
C VAL A 202 -9.81 0.66 4.14
N ILE A 203 -9.03 1.47 4.86
CA ILE A 203 -9.26 2.89 5.02
C ILE A 203 -8.21 3.61 4.17
N THR A 204 -8.67 4.47 3.28
CA THR A 204 -7.80 5.30 2.45
C THR A 204 -7.90 6.75 2.92
N LEU A 205 -6.76 7.36 3.23
CA LEU A 205 -6.68 8.79 3.50
C LEU A 205 -6.05 9.48 2.29
N SER A 206 -6.74 10.44 1.67
CA SER A 206 -6.20 11.22 0.56
C SER A 206 -6.16 12.69 0.92
N SER A 207 -5.02 13.36 0.69
CA SER A 207 -4.92 14.82 0.83
C SER A 207 -5.28 15.58 -0.45
N ALA A 208 -5.49 14.89 -1.57
CA ALA A 208 -6.03 15.52 -2.76
C ALA A 208 -7.50 15.86 -2.51
N ALA A 209 -7.87 17.13 -2.69
CA ALA A 209 -9.27 17.49 -2.79
C ALA A 209 -9.91 16.58 -3.84
N MET A 210 -10.83 15.70 -3.41
CA MET A 210 -11.72 15.01 -4.32
C MET A 210 -12.41 16.09 -5.14
N HIS A 211 -11.92 16.37 -6.34
CA HIS A 211 -12.62 17.20 -7.30
C HIS A 211 -13.88 16.44 -7.67
N ALA A 212 -14.94 16.69 -6.90
CA ALA A 212 -16.31 16.44 -7.32
C ALA A 212 -16.47 17.15 -8.67
N ARG A 213 -16.58 16.37 -9.74
CA ARG A 213 -17.16 16.79 -11.00
C ARG A 213 -18.54 16.19 -11.08
#